data_AF-A0A1Z8WT76-F1
#
_entry.id   AF-A0A1Z8WT76-F1
#
_cell.length_a   1.000
_cell.length_b   1.000
_cell.length_c   1.000
_cell.angle_alpha   90.00
_cell.angle_beta   90.00
_cell.angle_gamma   90.00
#
_symmetry.space_group_name_H-M   'P 1'
#
loop_
_entity.id
_entity.type
_entity.pdbx_description
1 polymer ?
#
loop_
_entity_poly.entity_id
_entity_poly.type
_entity_poly.pdbx_seq_one_letter_code
_entity_poly.pdbx_strand_id
1 'polypeptide(L)' 'MKAGDIVRFHTEHRMTEKIDWKLGLLIEYHTWEKIARILYKGEIVTVRAEKTQLAFRNPEEI' A
#
# COMPACT_ATOMS: atom_id res chain seq x y z
N MET A 1 -5.35 -8.22 -1.97
CA MET A 1 -3.96 -7.93 -2.36
C MET A 1 -3.12 -9.12 -1.96
N LYS A 2 -2.15 -9.49 -2.78
CA LYS A 2 -1.21 -10.60 -2.58
C LYS A 2 0.23 -10.09 -2.62
N ALA A 3 1.15 -10.84 -2.02
CA ALA A 3 2.58 -10.54 -2.14
C ALA A 3 2.98 -10.45 -3.62
N GLY A 4 3.77 -9.44 -3.97
CA GLY A 4 4.17 -9.13 -5.34
C GLY A 4 3.28 -8.11 -6.06
N ASP A 5 2.12 -7.74 -5.50
CA ASP A 5 1.30 -6.67 -6.09
C ASP A 5 2.00 -5.31 -5.97
N ILE A 6 1.90 -4.47 -7.01
CA ILE A 6 2.24 -3.06 -6.90
C ILE A 6 1.10 -2.34 -6.21
N VAL A 7 1.42 -1.65 -5.12
CA VAL A 7 0.46 -0.93 -4.28
C VAL A 7 0.84 0.54 -4.17
N ARG A 8 -0.19 1.39 -4.03
CA ARG A 8 -0.01 2.76 -3.57
C ARG A 8 -0.32 2.85 -2.08
N PHE A 9 0.44 3.63 -1.34
CA PHE A 9 0.26 3.82 0.09
C PHE A 9 0.58 5.23 0.54
N HIS A 10 0.07 5.63 1.70
CA HIS A 10 0.43 6.89 2.36
C HIS A 10 0.62 6.69 3.86
N THR A 11 1.43 7.54 4.49
CA THR A 11 1.76 7.43 5.91
C THR A 11 1.04 8.46 6.79
N GLU A 12 0.47 9.50 6.19
CA GLU A 12 -0.05 10.68 6.91
C GLU A 12 -1.29 10.38 7.78
N HIS A 13 -1.39 11.11 8.89
CA HIS A 13 -2.55 11.19 9.77
C HIS A 13 -3.34 12.45 9.40
N ARG A 14 -4.44 12.27 8.66
CA ARG A 14 -5.47 13.26 8.28
C ARG A 14 -5.46 14.58 9.06
N MET A 15 -4.57 15.51 8.73
CA MET A 15 -4.68 16.91 9.11
C MET A 15 -3.91 17.72 8.06
N THR A 16 -4.68 18.28 7.13
CA THR A 16 -4.30 19.41 6.25
C THR A 16 -3.14 19.16 5.28
N GLU A 17 -3.43 19.39 3.99
CA GLU A 17 -2.54 19.25 2.83
C GLU A 17 -2.51 17.84 2.20
N LYS A 18 -2.32 17.79 0.89
CA LYS A 18 -2.67 16.66 0.02
C LYS A 18 -2.00 15.36 0.48
N ILE A 19 -2.77 14.28 0.58
CA ILE A 19 -2.24 12.93 0.86
C ILE A 19 -1.19 12.58 -0.19
N ASP A 20 0.07 12.49 0.22
CA ASP A 20 1.17 12.06 -0.64
C ASP A 20 1.16 10.53 -0.81
N TRP A 21 0.70 10.09 -1.98
CA TRP A 21 0.66 8.68 -2.35
C TRP A 21 2.00 8.24 -2.92
N LYS A 22 2.58 7.21 -2.30
CA LYS A 22 3.82 6.55 -2.72
C LYS A 22 3.49 5.23 -3.38
N LEU A 23 4.34 4.77 -4.30
CA LEU A 23 4.22 3.44 -4.93
C LEU A 23 5.29 2.50 -4.37
N GLY A 24 4.91 1.25 -4.09
CA GLY A 24 5.81 0.23 -3.59
C GLY A 24 5.34 -1.19 -3.92
N LEU A 25 6.19 -2.16 -3.60
CA LEU A 25 5.89 -3.58 -3.78
C LEU A 25 5.33 -4.16 -2.49
N LEU A 26 4.14 -4.75 -2.52
CA LEU A 26 3.58 -5.43 -1.37
C LEU A 26 4.36 -6.72 -1.09
N ILE A 27 4.96 -6.82 0.10
CA ILE A 27 5.71 -8.00 0.53
C ILE A 27 4.80 -8.94 1.33
N GLU A 28 4.04 -8.39 2.28
CA GLU A 28 3.11 -9.16 3.11
C GLU A 28 1.86 -8.34 3.44
N TYR A 29 0.74 -9.04 3.55
CA TYR A 29 -0.53 -8.47 3.98
C TYR A 29 -1.15 -9.32 5.09
N HIS A 30 -1.18 -8.78 6.31
CA HIS A 30 -1.73 -9.43 7.49
C HIS A 30 -3.17 -8.99 7.68
N THR A 31 -4.11 -9.83 7.24
CA THR A 31 -5.54 -9.49 7.16
C THR A 31 -6.18 -9.23 8.53
N TRP A 32 -5.85 -10.03 9.53
CA TRP A 32 -6.42 -9.90 10.88
C TRP A 32 -5.95 -8.62 11.58
N GLU A 33 -4.66 -8.34 11.52
CA GLU A 33 -4.04 -7.15 12.12
C GLU A 33 -4.28 -5.89 11.28
N LYS A 34 -4.72 -6.05 10.02
CA LYS A 34 -4.90 -4.99 9.03
C LYS A 34 -3.60 -4.20 8.81
N ILE A 35 -2.52 -4.94 8.56
CA ILE A 35 -1.17 -4.39 8.34
C ILE A 35 -0.66 -4.81 6.96
N ALA A 36 -0.05 -3.87 6.23
CA ALA A 36 0.68 -4.13 4.99
C ALA A 36 2.16 -3.80 5.18
N ARG A 37 3.04 -4.70 4.75
CA ARG A 37 4.49 -4.50 4.69
C ARG A 37 4.90 -4.30 3.23
N ILE A 38 5.50 -3.16 2.93
CA ILE A 38 5.73 -2.68 1.57
C ILE A 38 7.22 -2.40 1.40
N LEU A 39 7.84 -2.93 0.35
CA LEU A 39 9.19 -2.55 -0.05
C LEU A 39 9.13 -1.23 -0.82
N TYR A 40 9.78 -0.21 -0.28
CA TYR A 40 9.85 1.13 -0.86
C TYR A 40 11.26 1.69 -0.69
N LYS A 41 11.89 2.10 -1.80
CA LYS A 41 13.25 2.66 -1.82
C LYS A 41 14.30 1.81 -1.08
N GLY A 42 14.17 0.48 -1.12
CA GLY A 42 15.09 -0.44 -0.47
C GLY A 42 14.79 -0.74 1.01
N GLU A 43 13.74 -0.12 1.58
CA GLU A 43 13.34 -0.32 2.97
C GLU A 43 11.95 -0.97 3.05
N ILE A 44 11.70 -1.71 4.14
CA ILE A 44 10.37 -2.26 4.43
C ILE A 44 9.61 -1.27 5.29
N VAL A 45 8.54 -0.70 4.73
CA VAL A 45 7.63 0.20 5.41
C VAL A 45 6.39 -0.56 5.83
N THR A 46 6.02 -0.44 7.11
CA THR A 46 4.80 -1.03 7.66
C THR A 46 3.73 0.04 7.76
N VAL A 47 2.58 -0.20 7.14
CA VAL A 47 1.43 0.73 7.17
C VAL A 47 0.14 0.00 7.49
N ARG A 48 -0.85 0.75 7.98
CA ARG A 48 -2.22 0.23 8.11
C ARG A 48 -2.77 -0.12 6.73
N ALA A 49 -3.46 -1.24 6.63
CA ALA A 49 -4.07 -1.72 5.39
C ALA A 49 -5.01 -0.68 4.76
N GLU A 50 -5.73 0.10 5.58
CA GLU A 50 -6.63 1.17 5.10
C GLU A 50 -5.92 2.27 4.32
N LYS A 51 -4.60 2.44 4.54
CA LYS A 51 -3.76 3.42 3.84
C LYS A 51 -3.08 2.82 2.61
N THR A 52 -3.45 1.61 2.20
CA THR A 52 -2.86 0.86 1.10
C THR A 52 -3.93 0.49 0.07
N GLN A 53 -3.62 0.62 -1.21
CA GLN A 53 -4.52 0.28 -2.31
C GLN A 53 -3.73 -0.35 -3.47
N LEU A 54 -4.38 -1.21 -4.28
CA LEU A 54 -3.78 -1.68 -5.53
C LEU A 54 -3.49 -0.48 -6.44
N ALA A 55 -2.28 -0.43 -7.01
CA ALA A 55 -1.89 0.66 -7.90
C ALA A 55 -2.57 0.52 -9.28
N PHE A 56 -2.78 -0.71 -9.72
CA PHE A 56 -3.43 -1.04 -10.99
C PHE A 56 -4.57 -2.02 -10.71
N ARG A 57 -5.73 -1.78 -11.29
CA ARG A 57 -6.83 -2.77 -11.36
C ARG A 57 -6.60 -3.56 -12.65
N ASN A 58 -6.80 -4.89 -12.60
CA ASN A 58 -6.53 -5.75 -13.74
C ASN A 58 -7.27 -5.23 -15.00
N PRO A 59 -6.59 -5.03 -16.14
CA PRO A 59 -7.22 -4.50 -17.35
C PRO A 59 -8.22 -5.46 -17.99
N GLU A 60 -8.22 -6.75 -17.61
CA GLU A 60 -9.13 -7.78 -18.17
C GLU A 60 -10.50 -7.87 -17.46
N GLU A 61 -10.84 -6.95 -16.55
CA GLU A 61 -12.15 -6.91 -15.85
C GLU A 61 -13.13 -5.85 -16.42
N ILE A 62 -13.08 -5.52 -17.72
CA ILE A 62 -14.01 -4.58 -18.39
C ILE A 62 -14.88 -5.31 -19.41
#